data_AF-A0A3L8C5X7-F1
#
_entry.id   AF-A0A3L8C5X7-F1
#
_cell.length_a   1.000
_cell.length_b   1.000
_cell.length_c   1.000
_cell.angle_alpha   90.00
_cell.angle_beta   90.00
_cell.angle_gamma   90.00
#
_symmetry.space_group_name_H-M   'P 1'
#
loop_
_entity.id
_entity.type
_entity.pdbx_description
1 polymer ?
#
loop_
_entity_poly.entity_id
_entity_poly.type
_entity_poly.pdbx_seq_one_letter_code
_entity_poly.pdbx_strand_id
1 'polypeptide(L)'
;MKLLKFCLLCTLLVGMAACSGGGTNKNGVERNSSTTEEGGTNTETPPSGEEPEPGSEPGPGPEVPVSVLLDGNLYFPIAEGVAWHYDNGDEVTFTTGELIQGRTLVSMHHSLETMPREEYFRITDNEIEYGGLFAFFAYQGAAVAGGVEFHSLRRVYDHVLDKGAQSWLAQTADLVNPDGELVSEVDYVWSSKVGEKELVATGQFGLVPAVELVINVDLVILDLGGIPIQTFPVIETSLWLSPGLGIVGRSLLGTTIMLERVDGIQAPVVFAFDEGTGLAQTPQQVLVDGSAVTDMEADLVVAYGTNEMDWLNLEFDGTGSWRVSLTGAELPVGIHGAVVQMTRNGVRTDIPVSVLVR
;
A
#
# COMPACT_ATOMS: atom_id res chain seq x y z
N MET A 1 17.29 29.17 44.80
CA MET A 1 15.87 29.37 45.16
C MET A 1 15.32 30.68 44.59
N LYS A 2 14.61 30.62 43.45
CA LYS A 2 13.62 31.59 42.94
C LYS A 2 12.71 30.81 41.98
N LEU A 3 11.87 29.93 42.52
CA LEU A 3 10.42 30.11 42.63
C LEU A 3 9.72 30.48 41.29
N LEU A 4 9.26 29.43 40.61
CA LEU A 4 7.86 29.24 40.23
C LEU A 4 7.16 30.38 39.45
N LYS A 5 7.12 30.27 38.12
CA LYS A 5 6.09 30.85 37.23
C LYS A 5 6.28 30.38 35.78
N PHE A 6 5.66 29.24 35.41
CA PHE A 6 4.92 29.02 34.14
C PHE A 6 4.42 27.56 34.04
N CYS A 7 3.46 27.19 34.90
CA CYS A 7 2.65 25.97 34.75
C CYS A 7 1.22 26.29 35.21
N LEU A 8 0.40 26.85 34.32
CA LEU A 8 -1.06 26.64 34.26
C LEU A 8 -1.64 27.40 33.05
N LEU A 9 -2.00 26.69 31.99
CA LEU A 9 -3.10 27.08 31.11
C LEU A 9 -3.75 25.81 30.55
N CYS A 10 -4.47 25.10 31.41
CA CYS A 10 -5.27 23.96 31.02
C CYS A 10 -6.71 24.37 30.70
N THR A 11 -7.28 23.65 29.73
CA THR A 11 -8.71 23.32 29.59
C THR A 11 -9.72 24.45 29.57
N LEU A 12 -10.24 24.75 28.36
CA LEU A 12 -11.68 24.90 28.16
C LEU A 12 -12.08 24.73 26.69
N LEU A 13 -12.56 23.53 26.34
CA LEU A 13 -13.69 23.30 25.44
C LEU A 13 -14.01 21.79 25.38
N VAL A 14 -15.00 21.39 26.19
CA VAL A 14 -15.69 20.10 26.03
C VAL A 14 -16.93 20.35 25.18
N GLY A 15 -17.15 19.52 24.16
CA GLY A 15 -18.35 19.56 23.32
C GLY A 15 -18.68 18.17 22.81
N MET A 16 -19.55 17.44 23.52
CA MET A 16 -20.04 16.14 23.08
C MET A 16 -21.00 16.28 21.90
N ALA A 17 -20.89 15.37 20.92
CA ALA A 17 -22.02 14.95 20.11
C ALA A 17 -21.85 13.46 19.75
N ALA A 18 -22.64 12.61 20.42
CA ALA A 18 -22.96 11.27 19.93
C ALA A 18 -24.40 11.28 19.38
N CYS A 19 -24.82 10.17 18.77
CA CYS A 19 -26.09 9.95 18.05
C CYS A 19 -26.10 10.51 16.61
N SER A 20 -26.84 9.98 15.63
CA SER A 20 -27.62 8.74 15.41
C SER A 20 -28.59 9.08 14.26
N GLY A 21 -28.85 8.17 13.33
CA GLY A 21 -29.81 8.34 12.23
C GLY A 21 -29.10 8.52 10.88
N GLY A 22 -29.35 7.73 9.84
CA GLY A 22 -30.48 6.81 9.63
C GLY A 22 -31.67 7.58 9.05
N GLY A 23 -31.78 7.59 7.72
CA GLY A 23 -32.82 8.36 7.03
C GLY A 23 -32.68 8.31 5.51
N THR A 24 -33.35 7.34 4.89
CA THR A 24 -33.62 7.24 3.46
C THR A 24 -34.14 8.54 2.84
N ASN A 25 -33.87 8.78 1.55
CA ASN A 25 -34.97 8.96 0.59
C ASN A 25 -34.55 8.66 -0.87
N LYS A 26 -35.43 7.96 -1.58
CA LYS A 26 -35.40 7.74 -3.03
C LYS A 26 -36.34 8.74 -3.74
N ASN A 27 -36.23 8.77 -5.06
CA ASN A 27 -37.18 9.31 -6.05
C ASN A 27 -37.21 10.83 -6.24
N GLY A 28 -37.21 11.24 -7.51
CA GLY A 28 -37.34 12.64 -7.91
C GLY A 28 -37.07 12.94 -9.40
N VAL A 29 -37.31 12.00 -10.31
CA VAL A 29 -37.27 12.29 -11.76
C VAL A 29 -38.56 13.02 -12.15
N GLU A 30 -38.45 14.27 -12.59
CA GLU A 30 -39.48 14.94 -13.37
C GLU A 30 -38.88 15.58 -14.63
N ARG A 31 -39.02 14.88 -15.76
CA ARG A 31 -39.21 15.53 -17.07
C ARG A 31 -40.72 15.61 -17.31
N ASN A 32 -41.25 16.78 -17.68
CA ASN A 32 -41.59 17.04 -19.09
C ASN A 32 -42.40 18.34 -19.31
N SER A 33 -42.01 19.08 -20.36
CA SER A 33 -42.89 19.84 -21.28
C SER A 33 -43.70 21.03 -20.67
N SER A 34 -44.22 22.01 -21.43
CA SER A 34 -44.41 22.18 -22.87
C SER A 34 -44.55 23.67 -23.25
N THR A 35 -44.35 24.02 -24.52
CA THR A 35 -45.31 24.86 -25.30
C THR A 35 -45.04 24.76 -26.81
N THR A 36 -46.13 24.62 -27.58
CA THR A 36 -46.27 24.69 -29.05
C THR A 36 -46.12 26.15 -29.56
N GLU A 37 -46.10 26.55 -30.85
CA GLU A 37 -46.89 26.29 -32.09
C GLU A 37 -46.06 26.78 -33.33
N GLU A 38 -46.33 26.58 -34.63
CA GLU A 38 -47.38 25.90 -35.44
C GLU A 38 -46.85 25.57 -36.89
N GLY A 39 -47.65 24.89 -37.73
CA GLY A 39 -47.77 25.18 -39.18
C GLY A 39 -46.93 24.42 -40.23
N GLY A 40 -47.59 23.61 -41.09
CA GLY A 40 -47.02 23.13 -42.36
C GLY A 40 -47.69 21.87 -42.97
N THR A 41 -48.31 21.99 -44.15
CA THR A 41 -49.23 20.99 -44.76
C THR A 41 -48.62 20.02 -45.79
N ASN A 42 -49.15 18.78 -45.83
CA ASN A 42 -49.26 17.83 -46.99
C ASN A 42 -47.92 17.28 -47.58
N THR A 43 -47.81 16.07 -48.17
CA THR A 43 -48.79 15.22 -48.88
C THR A 43 -48.28 13.75 -48.98
N GLU A 44 -49.20 12.80 -49.24
CA GLU A 44 -49.01 11.48 -49.88
C GLU A 44 -48.23 10.33 -49.16
N THR A 45 -48.84 9.13 -49.21
CA THR A 45 -48.38 7.87 -48.59
C THR A 45 -48.02 6.83 -49.65
N PRO A 46 -46.76 6.33 -49.72
CA PRO A 46 -46.40 5.13 -50.46
C PRO A 46 -46.67 3.84 -49.65
N PRO A 47 -46.76 2.66 -50.29
CA PRO A 47 -47.15 1.42 -49.60
C PRO A 47 -46.05 0.85 -48.70
N SER A 48 -46.46 0.17 -47.63
CA SER A 48 -45.59 -0.53 -46.69
C SER A 48 -44.87 -1.70 -47.35
N GLY A 49 -43.56 -1.55 -47.59
CA GLY A 49 -42.64 -2.69 -47.57
C GLY A 49 -42.38 -3.08 -46.12
N GLU A 50 -42.15 -4.36 -45.86
CA GLU A 50 -41.83 -4.87 -44.52
C GLU A 50 -40.54 -4.20 -44.01
N GLU A 51 -40.64 -3.45 -42.91
CA GLU A 51 -39.45 -2.98 -42.20
C GLU A 51 -38.70 -4.20 -41.63
N PRO A 52 -37.37 -4.28 -41.77
CA PRO A 52 -36.61 -5.28 -41.03
C PRO A 52 -36.82 -5.05 -39.54
N GLU A 53 -37.07 -6.12 -38.78
CA GLU A 53 -37.24 -6.01 -37.33
C GLU A 53 -36.07 -5.22 -36.73
N PRO A 54 -36.33 -4.18 -35.90
CA PRO A 54 -35.26 -3.44 -35.27
C PRO A 54 -34.47 -4.41 -34.40
N GLY A 55 -33.23 -4.69 -34.82
CA GLY A 55 -32.30 -5.50 -34.05
C GLY A 55 -32.23 -4.93 -32.65
N SER A 56 -32.47 -5.77 -31.65
CA SER A 56 -32.52 -5.39 -30.24
C SER A 56 -31.34 -4.48 -29.90
N GLU A 57 -31.63 -3.27 -29.43
CA GLU A 57 -30.60 -2.36 -28.92
C GLU A 57 -29.72 -3.13 -27.93
N PRO A 58 -28.38 -3.00 -28.01
CA PRO A 58 -27.52 -3.54 -26.97
C PRO A 58 -28.02 -3.04 -25.62
N GLY A 59 -28.16 -3.95 -24.65
CA GLY A 59 -28.48 -3.55 -23.28
C GLY A 59 -27.49 -2.50 -22.78
N PRO A 60 -27.86 -1.73 -21.74
CA PRO A 60 -26.93 -0.75 -21.17
C PRO A 60 -25.61 -1.45 -20.84
N GLY A 61 -24.51 -0.92 -21.38
CA GLY A 61 -23.17 -1.37 -21.03
C GLY A 61 -22.90 -1.17 -19.54
N PRO A 62 -21.85 -1.80 -18.99
CA PRO A 62 -21.50 -1.62 -17.59
C PRO A 62 -21.31 -0.14 -17.24
N GLU A 63 -21.64 0.24 -16.01
CA GLU A 63 -21.43 1.60 -15.52
C GLU A 63 -19.93 1.94 -15.48
N VAL A 64 -19.60 3.22 -15.71
CA VAL A 64 -18.21 3.67 -15.71
C VAL A 64 -17.67 3.60 -14.26
N PRO A 65 -16.49 2.98 -14.02
CA PRO A 65 -15.92 2.88 -12.69
C PRO A 65 -15.72 4.23 -12.02
N VAL A 66 -15.87 4.27 -10.70
CA VAL A 66 -15.61 5.48 -9.90
C VAL A 66 -14.14 5.51 -9.47
N SER A 67 -13.46 6.64 -9.71
CA SER A 67 -12.11 6.90 -9.21
C SER A 67 -12.16 7.51 -7.80
N VAL A 68 -11.31 7.01 -6.89
CA VAL A 68 -11.11 7.55 -5.54
C VAL A 68 -9.62 7.52 -5.17
N LEU A 69 -9.24 8.27 -4.12
CA LEU A 69 -7.96 8.02 -3.45
C LEU A 69 -8.08 6.78 -2.57
N LEU A 70 -7.00 6.01 -2.47
CA LEU A 70 -6.91 4.86 -1.57
C LEU A 70 -6.93 5.33 -0.10
N ASP A 71 -7.70 4.63 0.73
CA ASP A 71 -7.66 4.72 2.19
C ASP A 71 -6.62 3.72 2.70
N GLY A 72 -5.54 4.20 3.31
CA GLY A 72 -4.37 3.39 3.72
C GLY A 72 -3.22 3.34 2.70
N ASN A 73 -2.15 2.61 3.06
CA ASN A 73 -0.86 2.65 2.37
C ASN A 73 -0.69 1.51 1.36
N LEU A 74 -0.58 1.85 0.07
CA LEU A 74 -0.45 0.85 -1.00
C LEU A 74 0.85 0.01 -0.92
N TYR A 75 1.93 0.57 -0.38
CA TYR A 75 3.23 -0.11 -0.26
C TYR A 75 3.35 -0.97 1.00
N PHE A 76 2.30 -1.01 1.84
CA PHE A 76 2.25 -1.85 3.03
C PHE A 76 0.81 -2.31 3.29
N PRO A 77 0.26 -3.23 2.47
CA PRO A 77 -1.10 -3.73 2.61
C PRO A 77 -1.21 -4.58 3.87
N ILE A 78 -1.95 -4.10 4.87
CA ILE A 78 -2.18 -4.85 6.12
C ILE A 78 -3.59 -5.42 6.12
N ALA A 79 -3.68 -6.75 6.21
CA ALA A 79 -4.94 -7.45 6.42
C ALA A 79 -4.69 -8.64 7.35
N GLU A 80 -5.57 -8.80 8.35
CA GLU A 80 -5.51 -9.95 9.25
C GLU A 80 -5.82 -11.25 8.49
N GLY A 81 -5.05 -12.31 8.76
CA GLY A 81 -5.21 -13.60 8.09
C GLY A 81 -4.55 -13.72 6.72
N VAL A 82 -3.80 -12.71 6.27
CA VAL A 82 -2.90 -12.82 5.11
C VAL A 82 -1.52 -13.31 5.58
N ALA A 83 -0.88 -14.17 4.78
CA ALA A 83 0.45 -14.72 5.05
C ALA A 83 1.38 -14.58 3.84
N TRP A 84 2.59 -14.06 4.07
CA TRP A 84 3.64 -13.90 3.08
C TRP A 84 4.66 -15.02 3.25
N HIS A 85 4.97 -15.74 2.18
CA HIS A 85 5.92 -16.86 2.21
C HIS A 85 7.13 -16.52 1.36
N TYR A 86 8.32 -16.65 1.93
CA TYR A 86 9.60 -16.31 1.30
C TYR A 86 10.42 -17.55 0.92
N ASP A 87 11.32 -17.39 -0.04
CA ASP A 87 12.14 -18.46 -0.63
C ASP A 87 13.14 -19.12 0.34
N ASN A 88 13.44 -18.49 1.47
CA ASN A 88 14.17 -19.08 2.59
C ASN A 88 13.32 -20.03 3.46
N GLY A 89 12.02 -20.14 3.19
CA GLY A 89 11.05 -20.93 3.96
C GLY A 89 10.39 -20.16 5.11
N ASP A 90 10.52 -18.84 5.17
CA ASP A 90 9.87 -18.02 6.19
C ASP A 90 8.43 -17.66 5.82
N GLU A 91 7.51 -17.91 6.75
CA GLU A 91 6.14 -17.38 6.77
C GLU A 91 6.08 -16.13 7.65
N VAL A 92 5.51 -15.06 7.13
CA VAL A 92 5.33 -13.77 7.80
C VAL A 92 3.86 -13.41 7.88
N THR A 93 3.43 -12.97 9.07
CA THR A 93 2.05 -12.52 9.33
C THR A 93 2.05 -11.20 10.09
N PHE A 94 0.97 -10.43 10.00
CA PHE A 94 0.84 -9.14 10.69
C PHE A 94 -0.26 -9.16 11.75
N THR A 95 0.02 -8.53 12.89
CA THR A 95 -0.97 -8.20 13.93
C THR A 95 -1.16 -6.69 13.99
N THR A 96 -2.42 -6.22 13.95
CA THR A 96 -2.74 -4.79 14.04
C THR A 96 -3.17 -4.38 15.44
N GLY A 97 -2.97 -3.10 15.77
CA GLY A 97 -3.54 -2.53 17.00
C GLY A 97 -2.73 -2.79 18.27
N GLU A 98 -1.54 -3.38 18.18
CA GLU A 98 -0.71 -3.72 19.34
C GLU A 98 -0.17 -2.48 20.05
N LEU A 99 -0.19 -2.49 21.40
CA LEU A 99 0.24 -1.36 22.21
C LEU A 99 1.68 -1.54 22.72
N ILE A 100 2.64 -0.98 22.00
CA ILE A 100 4.08 -1.11 22.26
C ILE A 100 4.64 0.24 22.67
N GLN A 101 5.30 0.30 23.84
CA GLN A 101 5.80 1.55 24.44
C GLN A 101 4.74 2.69 24.48
N GLY A 102 3.46 2.34 24.63
CA GLY A 102 2.33 3.29 24.62
C GLY A 102 1.89 3.79 23.24
N ARG A 103 2.35 3.17 22.15
CA ARG A 103 1.97 3.47 20.76
C ARG A 103 1.19 2.30 20.17
N THR A 104 0.15 2.58 19.39
CA THR A 104 -0.52 1.58 18.57
C THR A 104 0.33 1.34 17.32
N LEU A 105 0.87 0.13 17.18
CA LEU A 105 1.74 -0.30 16.08
C LEU A 105 1.15 -1.53 15.36
N VAL A 106 1.82 -1.90 14.28
CA VAL A 106 1.63 -3.14 13.53
C VAL A 106 2.86 -3.99 13.79
N SER A 107 2.66 -5.23 14.26
CA SER A 107 3.75 -6.18 14.46
C SER A 107 3.81 -7.15 13.29
N MET A 108 5.03 -7.40 12.80
CA MET A 108 5.37 -8.37 11.77
C MET A 108 6.06 -9.55 12.44
N HIS A 109 5.41 -10.71 12.44
CA HIS A 109 5.89 -11.93 13.09
C HIS A 109 6.56 -12.84 12.07
N HIS A 110 7.76 -13.32 12.36
CA HIS A 110 8.50 -14.27 11.53
C HIS A 110 8.43 -15.69 12.09
N SER A 111 8.35 -16.68 11.19
CA SER A 111 8.32 -18.09 11.53
C SER A 111 9.70 -18.70 11.82
N LEU A 112 10.76 -18.17 11.20
CA LEU A 112 12.11 -18.72 11.30
C LEU A 112 12.91 -18.09 12.46
N GLU A 113 13.51 -18.93 13.29
CA GLU A 113 14.44 -18.53 14.36
C GLU A 113 15.70 -17.79 13.86
N THR A 114 16.03 -17.89 12.56
CA THR A 114 17.13 -17.17 11.93
C THR A 114 16.78 -15.75 11.49
N MET A 115 15.50 -15.39 11.53
CA MET A 115 14.98 -14.06 11.20
C MET A 115 14.78 -13.22 12.48
N PRO A 116 14.64 -11.89 12.35
CA PRO A 116 14.07 -11.06 13.42
C PRO A 116 12.76 -11.70 13.89
N ARG A 117 12.60 -12.05 15.17
CA ARG A 117 11.37 -12.71 15.64
C ARG A 117 10.13 -11.84 15.38
N GLU A 118 10.23 -10.57 15.75
CA GLU A 118 9.19 -9.55 15.64
C GLU A 118 9.82 -8.24 15.15
N GLU A 119 9.13 -7.54 14.25
CA GLU A 119 9.49 -6.20 13.78
C GLU A 119 8.26 -5.28 13.84
N TYR A 120 8.47 -4.00 14.20
CA TYR A 120 7.35 -3.10 14.50
C TYR A 120 7.26 -1.93 13.54
N PHE A 121 6.06 -1.66 13.06
CA PHE A 121 5.77 -0.61 12.09
C PHE A 121 4.66 0.33 12.58
N ARG A 122 4.72 1.60 12.18
CA ARG A 122 3.55 2.48 12.12
C ARG A 122 3.32 2.82 10.67
N ILE A 123 2.16 2.44 10.17
CA ILE A 123 1.73 2.75 8.81
C ILE A 123 0.70 3.88 8.88
N THR A 124 0.93 4.90 8.07
CA THR A 124 -0.03 5.96 7.75
C THR A 124 -0.29 5.91 6.25
N ASP A 125 -1.30 6.64 5.77
CA ASP A 125 -1.66 6.68 4.35
C ASP A 125 -0.46 6.88 3.43
N ASN A 126 0.47 7.77 3.80
CA ASN A 126 1.66 8.10 2.99
C ASN A 126 2.96 7.46 3.49
N GLU A 127 3.14 7.40 4.82
CA GLU A 127 4.42 7.08 5.46
C GLU A 127 4.44 5.69 6.11
N ILE A 128 5.55 4.98 5.88
CA ILE A 128 5.95 3.77 6.57
C ILE A 128 7.04 4.15 7.58
N GLU A 129 6.78 3.95 8.86
CA GLU A 129 7.74 4.17 9.95
C GLU A 129 8.04 2.88 10.69
N TYR A 130 9.27 2.75 11.18
CA TYR A 130 9.80 1.58 11.86
C TYR A 130 10.04 1.89 13.34
N GLY A 131 9.61 0.98 14.22
CA GLY A 131 9.69 1.12 15.67
C GLY A 131 10.78 0.28 16.34
N GLY A 132 11.35 -0.69 15.63
CA GLY A 132 12.42 -1.53 16.14
C GLY A 132 12.59 -2.78 15.29
N LEU A 133 13.72 -3.45 15.49
CA LEU A 133 14.10 -4.68 14.79
C LEU A 133 14.70 -5.68 15.77
N PHE A 134 14.31 -6.94 15.67
CA PHE A 134 14.99 -8.02 16.40
C PHE A 134 16.26 -8.44 15.65
N ALA A 135 17.44 -8.47 16.27
CA ALA A 135 18.71 -8.80 15.61
C ALA A 135 19.76 -9.41 16.54
N PHE A 136 20.70 -10.13 15.92
CA PHE A 136 21.86 -10.69 16.60
C PHE A 136 23.00 -9.67 16.68
N PHE A 137 23.47 -9.36 17.89
CA PHE A 137 24.57 -8.41 18.11
C PHE A 137 25.60 -8.96 19.11
N ALA A 138 26.83 -8.44 19.05
CA ALA A 138 27.88 -8.82 19.99
C ALA A 138 27.96 -7.80 21.14
N TYR A 139 27.52 -8.16 22.35
CA TYR A 139 27.58 -7.31 23.54
C TYR A 139 28.67 -7.80 24.50
N GLN A 140 29.59 -6.91 24.91
CA GLN A 140 30.73 -7.24 25.80
C GLN A 140 31.56 -8.47 25.36
N GLY A 141 31.61 -8.76 24.05
CA GLY A 141 32.33 -9.91 23.48
C GLY A 141 31.57 -11.23 23.48
N ALA A 142 30.33 -11.28 23.97
CA ALA A 142 29.42 -12.40 23.79
C ALA A 142 28.46 -12.13 22.62
N ALA A 143 28.14 -13.16 21.83
CA ALA A 143 27.05 -13.09 20.88
C ALA A 143 25.72 -13.15 21.65
N VAL A 144 24.88 -12.15 21.46
CA VAL A 144 23.57 -11.99 22.09
C VAL A 144 22.53 -11.93 20.98
N ALA A 145 21.59 -12.87 20.99
CA ALA A 145 20.33 -12.71 20.29
C ALA A 145 19.49 -11.69 21.08
N GLY A 146 18.83 -10.76 20.40
CA GLY A 146 18.11 -9.68 21.07
C GLY A 146 17.40 -8.77 20.08
N GLY A 147 17.01 -7.58 20.51
CA GLY A 147 16.42 -6.57 19.63
C GLY A 147 16.95 -5.17 19.89
N VAL A 148 16.66 -4.27 18.96
CA VAL A 148 16.88 -2.83 19.04
C VAL A 148 15.50 -2.17 18.98
N GLU A 149 14.99 -1.70 20.12
CA GLU A 149 13.72 -0.97 20.19
C GLU A 149 13.95 0.54 20.17
N PHE A 150 13.33 1.23 19.22
CA PHE A 150 13.53 2.67 19.06
C PHE A 150 12.58 3.49 19.94
N HIS A 151 13.14 4.28 20.86
CA HIS A 151 12.37 5.22 21.70
C HIS A 151 11.60 6.26 20.86
N SER A 152 11.90 6.42 19.58
CA SER A 152 11.06 7.17 18.62
C SER A 152 11.11 6.52 17.25
N LEU A 153 9.95 6.42 16.60
CA LEU A 153 9.80 5.79 15.30
C LEU A 153 10.66 6.48 14.23
N ARG A 154 11.03 5.72 13.20
CA ARG A 154 11.90 6.15 12.11
C ARG A 154 11.24 5.94 10.77
N ARG A 155 10.99 7.04 10.05
CA ARG A 155 10.43 6.95 8.70
C ARG A 155 11.38 6.19 7.77
N VAL A 156 10.85 5.12 7.19
CA VAL A 156 11.52 4.31 6.18
C VAL A 156 11.22 4.90 4.81
N TYR A 157 9.95 5.18 4.52
CA TYR A 157 9.50 5.65 3.22
C TYR A 157 8.27 6.55 3.34
N ASP A 158 8.26 7.60 2.54
CA ASP A 158 7.13 8.46 2.20
C ASP A 158 6.94 8.29 0.70
N HIS A 159 5.91 7.56 0.30
CA HIS A 159 5.71 7.20 -1.12
C HIS A 159 5.15 8.35 -1.96
N VAL A 160 4.53 9.35 -1.31
CA VAL A 160 4.00 10.55 -1.98
C VAL A 160 5.13 11.51 -2.34
N LEU A 161 6.16 11.60 -1.49
CA LEU A 161 7.37 12.39 -1.77
C LEU A 161 8.53 11.60 -2.39
N ASP A 162 8.35 10.29 -2.56
CA ASP A 162 9.35 9.31 -3.00
C ASP A 162 10.68 9.41 -2.22
N LYS A 163 10.61 9.43 -0.88
CA LYS A 163 11.75 9.75 -0.01
C LYS A 163 11.81 8.91 1.27
N GLY A 164 13.03 8.62 1.70
CA GLY A 164 13.31 8.12 3.05
C GLY A 164 13.46 9.25 4.08
N ALA A 165 14.31 9.03 5.09
CA ALA A 165 14.63 10.00 6.13
C ALA A 165 16.01 9.73 6.75
N GLN A 166 16.61 10.74 7.36
CA GLN A 166 17.87 10.61 8.10
C GLN A 166 17.75 11.31 9.45
N SER A 167 18.32 10.73 10.50
CA SER A 167 18.49 11.39 11.79
C SER A 167 19.91 11.92 11.99
N TRP A 168 20.03 12.89 12.90
CA TRP A 168 21.31 13.32 13.46
C TRP A 168 21.51 12.60 14.80
N LEU A 169 22.77 12.31 15.18
CA LEU A 169 23.14 11.72 16.48
C LEU A 169 22.50 12.49 17.65
N ALA A 170 21.46 11.93 18.25
CA ALA A 170 20.79 12.41 19.47
C ALA A 170 19.67 11.45 19.95
N GLN A 171 19.71 10.17 19.59
CA GLN A 171 18.55 9.29 19.67
C GLN A 171 18.90 7.99 20.38
N THR A 172 18.11 7.67 21.40
CA THR A 172 18.27 6.51 22.29
C THR A 172 17.39 5.35 21.84
N ALA A 173 17.92 4.15 21.99
CA ALA A 173 17.24 2.88 21.74
C ALA A 173 17.59 1.88 22.85
N ASP A 174 16.73 0.90 23.05
CA ASP A 174 16.96 -0.19 24.00
C ASP A 174 17.50 -1.41 23.25
N LEU A 175 18.66 -1.91 23.66
CA LEU A 175 19.06 -3.28 23.38
C LEU A 175 18.31 -4.19 24.34
N VAL A 176 17.46 -5.07 23.82
CA VAL A 176 16.68 -6.05 24.58
C VAL A 176 17.19 -7.48 24.34
N ASN A 177 16.96 -8.39 25.28
CA ASN A 177 17.23 -9.83 25.13
C ASN A 177 16.06 -10.54 24.39
N PRO A 178 16.10 -11.87 24.15
CA PRO A 178 15.03 -12.58 23.45
C PRO A 178 13.69 -12.67 24.20
N ASP A 179 13.69 -12.37 25.49
CA ASP A 179 12.51 -12.30 26.35
C ASP A 179 11.96 -10.85 26.46
N GLY A 180 12.59 -9.89 25.77
CA GLY A 180 12.21 -8.46 25.78
C GLY A 180 12.77 -7.66 26.96
N GLU A 181 13.67 -8.21 27.77
CA GLU A 181 14.26 -7.49 28.90
C GLU A 181 15.41 -6.59 28.45
N LEU A 182 15.47 -5.36 28.98
CA LEU A 182 16.53 -4.39 28.71
C LEU A 182 17.92 -4.91 29.13
N VAL A 183 18.83 -4.98 28.16
CA VAL A 183 20.26 -5.28 28.33
C VAL A 183 21.08 -4.00 28.49
N SER A 184 20.85 -3.00 27.63
CA SER A 184 21.56 -1.72 27.64
C SER A 184 20.79 -0.67 26.83
N GLU A 185 20.82 0.58 27.28
CA GLU A 185 20.50 1.73 26.42
C GLU A 185 21.67 1.97 25.44
N VAL A 186 21.37 2.41 24.22
CA VAL A 186 22.36 2.75 23.17
C VAL A 186 21.93 3.99 22.39
N ASP A 187 22.93 4.75 21.92
CA ASP A 187 22.74 5.81 20.95
C ASP A 187 22.79 5.25 19.52
N TYR A 188 22.08 5.89 18.59
CA TYR A 188 22.12 5.48 17.18
C TYR A 188 21.98 6.62 16.17
N VAL A 189 22.50 6.34 14.97
CA VAL A 189 22.19 7.07 13.73
C VAL A 189 21.30 6.19 12.87
N TRP A 190 20.25 6.77 12.33
CA TRP A 190 19.37 6.13 11.36
C TRP A 190 19.44 6.85 10.02
N SER A 191 19.47 6.09 8.93
CA SER A 191 19.06 6.60 7.63
C SER A 191 18.28 5.55 6.84
N SER A 192 17.31 6.02 6.06
CA SER A 192 16.66 5.31 4.98
C SER A 192 16.79 6.14 3.71
N LYS A 193 17.15 5.49 2.60
CA LYS A 193 17.32 6.10 1.28
C LYS A 193 16.57 5.27 0.24
N VAL A 194 15.82 5.95 -0.62
CA VAL A 194 15.26 5.33 -1.84
C VAL A 194 16.40 4.94 -2.79
N GLY A 195 16.44 3.66 -3.13
CA GLY A 195 17.35 3.04 -4.09
C GLY A 195 16.74 3.00 -5.49
N GLU A 196 16.99 1.91 -6.22
CA GLU A 196 16.47 1.74 -7.58
C GLU A 196 14.97 1.35 -7.60
N LYS A 197 14.32 1.62 -8.73
CA LYS A 197 12.94 1.21 -9.04
C LYS A 197 13.00 0.22 -10.19
N GLU A 198 12.70 -1.04 -9.92
CA GLU A 198 12.97 -2.13 -10.85
C GLU A 198 11.84 -3.17 -10.89
N LEU A 199 11.98 -4.16 -11.77
CA LEU A 199 11.13 -5.34 -11.77
C LEU A 199 11.79 -6.42 -10.92
N VAL A 200 11.22 -6.70 -9.76
CA VAL A 200 11.67 -7.73 -8.85
C VAL A 200 10.99 -9.06 -9.18
N ALA A 201 11.78 -10.14 -9.20
CA ALA A 201 11.25 -11.48 -9.39
C ALA A 201 10.65 -12.03 -8.08
N THR A 202 9.41 -12.48 -8.16
CA THR A 202 8.67 -13.21 -7.13
C THR A 202 8.24 -14.57 -7.68
N GLY A 203 7.92 -15.53 -6.81
CA GLY A 203 7.53 -16.88 -7.23
C GLY A 203 6.18 -16.90 -7.97
N GLN A 204 5.09 -16.69 -7.23
CA GLN A 204 3.70 -16.81 -7.69
C GLN A 204 3.30 -15.72 -8.69
N PHE A 205 3.81 -14.50 -8.51
CA PHE A 205 3.38 -13.32 -9.27
C PHE A 205 4.36 -12.92 -10.39
N GLY A 206 5.50 -13.60 -10.52
CA GLY A 206 6.50 -13.29 -11.54
C GLY A 206 7.19 -11.95 -11.27
N LEU A 207 7.35 -11.12 -12.31
CA LEU A 207 8.02 -9.82 -12.21
C LEU A 207 7.04 -8.73 -11.75
N VAL A 208 7.33 -8.09 -10.62
CA VAL A 208 6.51 -6.99 -10.05
C VAL A 208 7.34 -5.71 -9.88
N PRO A 209 6.77 -4.51 -10.10
CA PRO A 209 7.44 -3.24 -9.81
C PRO A 209 7.72 -3.10 -8.32
N ALA A 210 8.98 -2.83 -7.94
CA ALA A 210 9.32 -2.53 -6.55
C ALA A 210 10.33 -1.39 -6.44
N VAL A 211 10.23 -0.66 -5.32
CA VAL A 211 11.19 0.36 -4.90
C VAL A 211 12.11 -0.22 -3.83
N GLU A 212 13.42 -0.12 -4.03
CA GLU A 212 14.40 -0.44 -3.00
C GLU A 212 14.45 0.67 -1.95
N LEU A 213 14.52 0.29 -0.67
CA LEU A 213 14.74 1.16 0.47
C LEU A 213 15.98 0.66 1.23
N VAL A 214 17.10 1.38 1.08
CA VAL A 214 18.36 1.07 1.77
C VAL A 214 18.34 1.72 3.14
N ILE A 215 18.36 0.89 4.17
CA ILE A 215 18.29 1.26 5.58
C ILE A 215 19.65 1.02 6.24
N ASN A 216 20.14 2.01 6.99
CA ASN A 216 21.36 1.91 7.78
C ASN A 216 21.10 2.31 9.23
N VAL A 217 21.56 1.46 10.15
CA VAL A 217 21.56 1.72 11.60
C VAL A 217 22.99 1.59 12.12
N ASP A 218 23.56 2.72 12.57
CA ASP A 218 24.84 2.75 13.28
C ASP A 218 24.55 2.83 14.79
N LEU A 219 25.08 1.89 15.57
CA LEU A 219 24.81 1.74 17.00
C LEU A 219 26.08 1.99 17.80
N VAL A 220 25.97 2.78 18.88
CA VAL A 220 27.08 3.10 19.77
C VAL A 220 26.63 3.18 21.22
N ILE A 221 27.48 2.70 22.13
CA ILE A 221 27.33 2.90 23.57
C ILE A 221 28.29 4.02 23.98
N LEU A 222 27.75 5.09 24.56
CA LEU A 222 28.52 6.22 25.09
C LEU A 222 28.70 6.09 26.61
N ASP A 223 29.78 6.65 27.14
CA ASP A 223 29.90 6.91 28.58
C ASP A 223 29.19 8.21 29.01
N LEU A 224 29.20 8.49 30.32
CA LEU A 224 28.64 9.73 30.88
C LEU A 224 29.30 11.04 30.38
N GLY A 225 30.41 10.94 29.64
CA GLY A 225 31.10 12.05 28.97
C GLY A 225 30.79 12.15 27.47
N GLY A 226 29.97 11.26 26.91
CA GLY A 226 29.68 11.18 25.47
C GLY A 226 30.80 10.52 24.65
N ILE A 227 31.68 9.73 25.28
CA ILE A 227 32.78 9.03 24.61
C ILE A 227 32.32 7.61 24.25
N PRO A 228 32.47 7.15 22.99
CA PRO A 228 32.19 5.77 22.61
C PRO A 228 33.01 4.76 23.43
N ILE A 229 32.32 3.89 24.17
CA ILE A 229 32.89 2.76 24.90
C ILE A 229 32.71 1.43 24.16
N GLN A 230 31.69 1.33 23.31
CA GLN A 230 31.50 0.21 22.38
C GLN A 230 30.79 0.71 21.12
N THR A 231 31.28 0.30 19.95
CA THR A 231 30.65 0.51 18.64
C THR A 231 30.27 -0.84 18.04
N PHE A 232 29.13 -0.93 17.36
CA PHE A 232 28.74 -2.13 16.61
C PHE A 232 29.06 -1.96 15.12
N PRO A 233 29.15 -3.05 14.34
CA PRO A 233 29.09 -2.94 12.87
C PRO A 233 27.78 -2.27 12.45
N VAL A 234 27.82 -1.42 11.43
CA VAL A 234 26.61 -0.82 10.85
C VAL A 234 25.70 -1.94 10.35
N ILE A 235 24.43 -1.88 10.77
CA ILE A 235 23.38 -2.77 10.27
C ILE A 235 22.84 -2.13 8.99
N GLU A 236 23.26 -2.66 7.85
CA GLU A 236 22.72 -2.34 6.53
C GLU A 236 21.67 -3.40 6.15
N THR A 237 20.49 -2.95 5.71
CA THR A 237 19.42 -3.81 5.20
C THR A 237 18.67 -3.11 4.08
N SER A 238 18.31 -3.84 3.02
CA SER A 238 17.44 -3.32 1.95
C SER A 238 16.05 -3.96 2.06
N LEU A 239 15.00 -3.18 1.83
CA LEU A 239 13.64 -3.68 1.61
C LEU A 239 13.20 -3.32 0.19
N TRP A 240 12.64 -4.26 -0.56
CA TRP A 240 11.97 -3.98 -1.83
C TRP A 240 10.47 -3.96 -1.59
N LEU A 241 9.82 -2.80 -1.77
CA LEU A 241 8.38 -2.66 -1.59
C LEU A 241 7.66 -2.60 -2.94
N SER A 242 6.67 -3.46 -3.14
CA SER A 242 5.79 -3.48 -4.32
C SER A 242 4.38 -2.99 -3.97
N PRO A 243 3.74 -2.16 -4.82
CA PRO A 243 2.37 -1.73 -4.59
C PRO A 243 1.40 -2.91 -4.50
N GLY A 244 0.61 -2.98 -3.43
CA GLY A 244 -0.37 -4.01 -3.14
C GLY A 244 0.17 -5.39 -2.76
N LEU A 245 1.49 -5.57 -2.70
CA LEU A 245 2.13 -6.79 -2.15
C LEU A 245 2.96 -6.53 -0.89
N GLY A 246 3.41 -5.30 -0.63
CA GLY A 246 4.27 -5.00 0.51
C GLY A 246 5.73 -5.40 0.25
N ILE A 247 6.39 -6.01 1.24
CA ILE A 247 7.80 -6.43 1.16
C ILE A 247 7.90 -7.63 0.21
N VAL A 248 8.39 -7.41 -1.01
CA VAL A 248 8.59 -8.48 -2.02
C VAL A 248 10.01 -9.04 -2.02
N GLY A 249 10.93 -8.38 -1.33
CA GLY A 249 12.27 -8.88 -1.07
C GLY A 249 12.92 -8.11 0.08
N ARG A 250 13.90 -8.74 0.73
CA ARG A 250 14.72 -8.09 1.76
C ARG A 250 16.16 -8.61 1.74
N SER A 251 17.12 -7.74 2.04
CA SER A 251 18.54 -8.08 2.23
C SER A 251 18.89 -7.88 3.69
N LEU A 252 19.33 -8.93 4.38
CA LEU A 252 19.71 -8.89 5.79
C LEU A 252 20.97 -9.74 6.00
N LEU A 253 21.98 -9.20 6.69
CA LEU A 253 23.24 -9.88 6.99
C LEU A 253 23.94 -10.50 5.75
N GLY A 254 23.81 -9.85 4.58
CA GLY A 254 24.39 -10.30 3.32
C GLY A 254 23.61 -11.44 2.63
N THR A 255 22.43 -11.80 3.12
CA THR A 255 21.50 -12.74 2.47
C THR A 255 20.31 -11.97 1.92
N THR A 256 20.01 -12.14 0.63
CA THR A 256 18.76 -11.66 0.03
C THR A 256 17.72 -12.76 0.07
N ILE A 257 16.50 -12.40 0.48
CA ILE A 257 15.33 -13.26 0.67
C ILE A 257 14.21 -12.68 -0.20
N MET A 258 13.54 -13.50 -1.00
CA MET A 258 12.57 -13.07 -2.01
C MET A 258 11.19 -13.69 -1.76
N LEU A 259 10.13 -12.95 -2.10
CA LEU A 259 8.75 -13.40 -1.92
C LEU A 259 8.41 -14.54 -2.90
N GLU A 260 8.03 -15.70 -2.36
CA GLU A 260 7.58 -16.86 -3.14
C GLU A 260 6.08 -16.82 -3.42
N ARG A 261 5.23 -16.55 -2.40
CA ARG A 261 3.77 -16.46 -2.55
C ARG A 261 3.13 -15.58 -1.46
N VAL A 262 1.89 -15.16 -1.69
CA VAL A 262 1.06 -14.54 -0.64
C VAL A 262 -0.31 -15.20 -0.63
N ASP A 263 -0.70 -15.72 0.53
CA ASP A 263 -2.02 -16.30 0.74
C ASP A 263 -2.99 -15.21 1.21
N GLY A 264 -4.04 -14.95 0.43
CA GLY A 264 -5.09 -13.95 0.75
C GLY A 264 -5.01 -12.63 0.00
N ILE A 265 -4.01 -12.42 -0.87
CA ILE A 265 -3.93 -11.27 -1.79
C ILE A 265 -4.09 -11.76 -3.25
N GLN A 266 -4.80 -10.97 -4.06
CA GLN A 266 -4.98 -11.24 -5.48
C GLN A 266 -3.71 -10.96 -6.28
N ALA A 267 -3.48 -11.72 -7.35
CA ALA A 267 -2.33 -11.50 -8.22
C ALA A 267 -2.36 -10.08 -8.82
N PRO A 268 -1.27 -9.30 -8.74
CA PRO A 268 -1.24 -7.94 -9.24
C PRO A 268 -1.31 -7.89 -10.76
N VAL A 269 -2.05 -6.93 -11.31
CA VAL A 269 -1.94 -6.55 -12.72
C VAL A 269 -0.71 -5.67 -12.88
N VAL A 270 0.27 -6.11 -13.68
CA VAL A 270 1.55 -5.42 -13.87
C VAL A 270 1.66 -4.82 -15.27
N PHE A 271 2.06 -3.55 -15.34
CA PHE A 271 2.57 -2.91 -16.55
C PHE A 271 4.02 -2.45 -16.32
N ALA A 272 4.88 -2.59 -17.31
CA ALA A 272 6.25 -2.07 -17.26
C ALA A 272 6.75 -1.66 -18.65
N PHE A 273 7.11 -0.39 -18.80
CA PHE A 273 7.43 0.22 -20.10
C PHE A 273 8.30 1.47 -19.95
N ASP A 274 8.81 1.97 -21.07
CA ASP A 274 9.62 3.19 -21.13
C ASP A 274 8.72 4.42 -21.35
N GLU A 275 9.08 5.59 -20.81
CA GLU A 275 8.30 6.84 -20.87
C GLU A 275 7.80 7.16 -22.29
N GLY A 276 6.50 7.51 -22.41
CA GLY A 276 5.88 7.84 -23.69
C GLY A 276 5.37 6.63 -24.50
N THR A 277 5.39 5.43 -23.92
CA THR A 277 4.84 4.20 -24.53
C THR A 277 3.71 3.55 -23.72
N GLY A 278 3.19 4.21 -22.68
CA GLY A 278 2.15 3.70 -21.80
C GLY A 278 0.82 3.47 -22.52
N LEU A 279 0.37 4.43 -23.35
CA LEU A 279 -0.89 4.30 -24.10
C LEU A 279 -0.83 3.26 -25.24
N ALA A 280 0.35 2.68 -25.52
CA ALA A 280 0.52 1.58 -26.46
C ALA A 280 0.53 0.19 -25.80
N GLN A 281 0.43 0.11 -24.47
CA GLN A 281 0.44 -1.16 -23.75
C GLN A 281 -0.84 -1.97 -24.01
N THR A 282 -0.68 -3.29 -24.18
CA THR A 282 -1.82 -4.20 -24.36
C THR A 282 -2.66 -4.28 -23.09
N PRO A 283 -4.00 -4.19 -23.16
CA PRO A 283 -4.88 -4.38 -22.02
C PRO A 283 -4.67 -5.75 -21.35
N GLN A 284 -4.56 -5.74 -20.02
CA GLN A 284 -4.33 -6.93 -19.18
C GLN A 284 -5.66 -7.49 -18.66
N GLN A 285 -5.73 -8.80 -18.41
CA GLN A 285 -6.95 -9.41 -17.86
C GLN A 285 -7.05 -9.21 -16.35
N VAL A 286 -8.25 -8.86 -15.87
CA VAL A 286 -8.56 -8.93 -14.44
C VAL A 286 -8.83 -10.38 -14.07
N LEU A 287 -8.07 -10.89 -13.11
CA LEU A 287 -8.23 -12.22 -12.55
C LEU A 287 -8.62 -12.11 -11.08
N VAL A 288 -9.52 -12.99 -10.63
CA VAL A 288 -9.77 -13.27 -9.21
C VAL A 288 -9.57 -14.75 -8.97
N ASP A 289 -8.74 -15.08 -7.98
CA ASP A 289 -8.31 -16.45 -7.64
C ASP A 289 -7.78 -17.21 -8.88
N GLY A 290 -7.03 -16.49 -9.72
CA GLY A 290 -6.48 -16.99 -11.00
C GLY A 290 -7.51 -17.17 -12.13
N SER A 291 -8.78 -16.86 -11.90
CA SER A 291 -9.87 -17.01 -12.88
C SER A 291 -10.29 -15.67 -13.48
N ALA A 292 -10.55 -15.65 -14.79
CA ALA A 292 -11.05 -14.45 -15.47
C ALA A 292 -12.42 -14.01 -14.91
N VAL A 293 -12.58 -12.71 -14.66
CA VAL A 293 -13.87 -12.17 -14.22
C VAL A 293 -14.79 -11.99 -15.42
N THR A 294 -15.79 -12.88 -15.55
CA THR A 294 -16.76 -12.90 -16.67
C THR A 294 -18.12 -12.27 -16.32
N ASP A 295 -18.19 -11.55 -15.22
CA ASP A 295 -19.42 -11.03 -14.62
C ASP A 295 -19.57 -9.55 -14.94
N MET A 296 -20.52 -9.20 -15.81
CA MET A 296 -20.69 -7.83 -16.30
C MET A 296 -21.39 -6.91 -15.27
N GLU A 297 -22.08 -7.48 -14.28
CA GLU A 297 -22.82 -6.74 -13.23
C GLU A 297 -21.96 -6.51 -11.97
N ALA A 298 -20.63 -6.46 -12.12
CA ALA A 298 -19.71 -6.18 -11.01
C ALA A 298 -19.59 -4.67 -10.77
N ASP A 299 -19.79 -4.23 -9.52
CA ASP A 299 -19.53 -2.84 -9.12
C ASP A 299 -18.01 -2.63 -9.05
N LEU A 300 -17.48 -1.63 -9.75
CA LEU A 300 -16.03 -1.36 -9.85
C LEU A 300 -15.67 0.06 -9.37
N VAL A 301 -14.67 0.12 -8.50
CA VAL A 301 -14.04 1.35 -8.02
C VAL A 301 -12.53 1.23 -8.22
N VAL A 302 -11.88 2.30 -8.72
CA VAL A 302 -10.42 2.38 -8.80
C VAL A 302 -9.92 3.30 -7.71
N ALA A 303 -9.16 2.74 -6.76
CA ALA A 303 -8.56 3.46 -5.66
C ALA A 303 -7.06 3.69 -5.91
N TYR A 304 -6.68 4.94 -6.15
CA TYR A 304 -5.30 5.31 -6.52
C TYR A 304 -4.44 5.53 -5.27
N GLY A 305 -3.24 4.93 -5.24
CA GLY A 305 -2.24 5.11 -4.18
C GLY A 305 -1.21 6.21 -4.49
N THR A 306 -1.48 7.08 -5.46
CA THR A 306 -0.65 8.23 -5.84
C THR A 306 -1.54 9.45 -6.11
N ASN A 307 -0.96 10.64 -6.26
CA ASN A 307 -1.72 11.87 -6.58
C ASN A 307 -2.26 11.86 -8.02
N GLU A 308 -1.57 11.12 -8.89
CA GLU A 308 -1.94 10.84 -10.26
C GLU A 308 -3.13 9.87 -10.26
N MET A 309 -4.29 10.35 -10.71
CA MET A 309 -5.53 9.58 -10.83
C MET A 309 -5.96 9.49 -12.31
N ASP A 310 -7.01 8.71 -12.58
CA ASP A 310 -7.68 8.58 -13.89
C ASP A 310 -6.78 8.08 -15.05
N TRP A 311 -5.68 7.41 -14.72
CA TRP A 311 -4.78 6.76 -15.69
C TRP A 311 -5.12 5.28 -15.96
N LEU A 312 -6.09 4.70 -15.23
CA LEU A 312 -6.63 3.37 -15.51
C LEU A 312 -8.01 3.45 -16.16
N ASN A 313 -8.21 2.63 -17.18
CA ASN A 313 -9.51 2.30 -17.74
C ASN A 313 -9.83 0.83 -17.46
N LEU A 314 -11.08 0.55 -17.05
CA LEU A 314 -11.62 -0.79 -16.94
C LEU A 314 -12.70 -0.99 -18.00
N GLU A 315 -12.58 -2.04 -18.80
CA GLU A 315 -13.53 -2.37 -19.86
C GLU A 315 -13.93 -3.84 -19.76
N PHE A 316 -15.22 -4.13 -19.89
CA PHE A 316 -15.70 -5.50 -20.10
C PHE A 316 -15.64 -5.80 -21.60
N ASP A 317 -14.66 -6.59 -22.02
CA ASP A 317 -14.35 -6.79 -23.43
C ASP A 317 -15.36 -7.71 -24.15
N GLY A 318 -15.33 -7.67 -25.49
CA GLY A 318 -16.13 -8.58 -26.34
C GLY A 318 -15.76 -10.06 -26.24
N THR A 319 -14.78 -10.45 -25.41
CA THR A 319 -14.50 -11.85 -25.07
C THR A 319 -15.25 -12.30 -23.81
N GLY A 320 -15.95 -11.38 -23.14
CA GLY A 320 -16.71 -11.64 -21.93
C GLY A 320 -15.84 -11.60 -20.67
N SER A 321 -14.84 -10.71 -20.62
CA SER A 321 -13.99 -10.56 -19.43
C SER A 321 -13.56 -9.12 -19.17
N TRP A 322 -13.37 -8.78 -17.90
CA TRP A 322 -12.82 -7.48 -17.51
C TRP A 322 -11.34 -7.34 -17.87
N ARG A 323 -11.00 -6.19 -18.44
CA ARG A 323 -9.64 -5.77 -18.82
C ARG A 323 -9.28 -4.46 -18.12
N VAL A 324 -8.01 -4.34 -17.76
CA VAL A 324 -7.37 -3.09 -17.35
C VAL A 324 -6.53 -2.57 -18.52
N SER A 325 -6.64 -1.30 -18.84
CA SER A 325 -5.72 -0.60 -19.76
C SER A 325 -5.31 0.76 -19.21
N LEU A 326 -4.21 1.29 -19.76
CA LEU A 326 -3.72 2.63 -19.45
C LEU A 326 -4.44 3.64 -20.33
N THR A 327 -4.81 4.79 -19.76
CA THR A 327 -5.58 5.84 -20.43
C THR A 327 -5.14 7.24 -19.99
N GLY A 328 -5.71 8.28 -20.61
CA GLY A 328 -5.47 9.67 -20.22
C GLY A 328 -4.12 10.19 -20.72
N ALA A 329 -3.30 10.67 -19.79
CA ALA A 329 -1.96 11.19 -20.08
C ALA A 329 -0.89 10.11 -19.82
N GLU A 330 0.24 10.20 -20.50
CA GLU A 330 1.42 9.40 -20.18
C GLU A 330 1.87 9.67 -18.73
N LEU A 331 2.10 8.59 -17.99
CA LEU A 331 2.57 8.63 -16.61
C LEU A 331 4.04 9.06 -16.55
N PRO A 332 4.47 9.85 -15.55
CA PRO A 332 5.88 10.21 -15.38
C PRO A 332 6.71 8.99 -14.94
N VAL A 333 8.02 9.02 -15.19
CA VAL A 333 8.99 8.02 -14.70
C VAL A 333 8.83 7.76 -13.20
N GLY A 334 8.71 6.48 -12.82
CA GLY A 334 8.47 6.06 -11.44
C GLY A 334 7.65 4.78 -11.31
N ILE A 335 7.14 4.52 -10.10
CA ILE A 335 6.19 3.45 -9.83
C ILE A 335 4.85 4.08 -9.47
N HIS A 336 3.80 3.71 -10.20
CA HIS A 336 2.42 4.10 -9.95
C HIS A 336 1.62 2.88 -9.51
N GLY A 337 0.62 3.10 -8.67
CA GLY A 337 -0.16 1.99 -8.14
C GLY A 337 -1.60 2.36 -7.81
N ALA A 338 -2.48 1.39 -7.98
CA ALA A 338 -3.89 1.49 -7.66
C ALA A 338 -4.43 0.13 -7.19
N VAL A 339 -5.66 0.13 -6.69
CA VAL A 339 -6.43 -1.07 -6.37
C VAL A 339 -7.74 -1.00 -7.13
N VAL A 340 -8.02 -2.01 -7.94
CA VAL A 340 -9.35 -2.25 -8.50
C VAL A 340 -10.17 -2.97 -7.45
N GLN A 341 -11.07 -2.24 -6.80
CA GLN A 341 -12.00 -2.75 -5.81
C GLN A 341 -13.25 -3.22 -6.54
N MET A 342 -13.45 -4.53 -6.61
CA MET A 342 -14.57 -5.14 -7.31
C MET A 342 -15.55 -5.75 -6.31
N THR A 343 -16.81 -5.34 -6.33
CA THR A 343 -17.87 -5.95 -5.52
C THR A 343 -18.77 -6.84 -6.38
N ARG A 344 -18.86 -8.12 -6.01
CA ARG A 344 -19.71 -9.12 -6.68
C ARG A 344 -20.49 -9.92 -5.66
N ASN A 345 -21.81 -10.02 -5.84
CA ASN A 345 -22.71 -10.70 -4.89
C ASN A 345 -22.56 -10.23 -3.42
N GLY A 346 -22.19 -8.96 -3.21
CA GLY A 346 -21.92 -8.38 -1.89
C GLY A 346 -20.54 -8.70 -1.29
N VAL A 347 -19.68 -9.41 -2.01
CA VAL A 347 -18.27 -9.66 -1.63
C VAL A 347 -17.38 -8.69 -2.38
N ARG A 348 -16.60 -7.88 -1.65
CA ARG A 348 -15.55 -7.03 -2.22
C ARG A 348 -14.24 -7.83 -2.36
N THR A 349 -13.59 -7.69 -3.50
CA THR A 349 -12.28 -8.26 -3.82
C THR A 349 -11.39 -7.14 -4.35
N ASP A 350 -10.21 -7.02 -3.77
CA ASP A 350 -9.25 -5.97 -4.11
C ASP A 350 -8.14 -6.57 -4.98
N ILE A 351 -7.98 -6.04 -6.20
CA ILE A 351 -6.98 -6.47 -7.18
C ILE A 351 -5.93 -5.34 -7.32
N PRO A 352 -4.68 -5.54 -6.87
CA PRO A 352 -3.62 -4.56 -7.08
C PRO A 352 -3.32 -4.32 -8.55
N VAL A 353 -2.98 -3.08 -8.89
CA VAL A 353 -2.42 -2.69 -10.19
C VAL A 353 -1.12 -1.95 -9.92
N SER A 354 -0.04 -2.38 -10.54
CA SER A 354 1.30 -1.77 -10.42
C SER A 354 1.86 -1.42 -11.79
N VAL A 355 2.40 -0.21 -11.93
CA VAL A 355 3.00 0.29 -13.16
C VAL A 355 4.42 0.74 -12.89
N LEU A 356 5.38 0.27 -13.68
CA LEU A 356 6.74 0.82 -13.74
C LEU A 356 6.94 1.60 -15.04
N VAL A 357 7.26 2.88 -14.94
CA VAL A 357 7.68 3.74 -16.06
C VAL A 357 9.18 4.02 -15.93
N ARG A 358 9.94 3.76 -16.99
CA ARG A 358 11.41 3.93 -17.06
C ARG A 358 11.85 5.11 -17.91
#